data_AF-A0A2A8SLU1-F1
#
_entry.id   AF-A0A2A8SLU1-F1
#
_cell.length_a   1.000
_cell.length_b   1.000
_cell.length_c   1.000
_cell.angle_alpha   90.00
_cell.angle_beta   90.00
_cell.angle_gamma   90.00
#
_symmetry.space_group_name_H-M   'P 1'
#
loop_
_entity.id
_entity.type
_entity.pdbx_description
1 polymer ?
#
loop_
_entity_poly.entity_id
_entity_poly.type
_entity_poly.pdbx_seq_one_letter_code
_entity_poly.pdbx_strand_id
1 'polypeptide(L)'
;MENLFLIDKIDGLSDDFSKLVSMMNYARLSTLRAVQDLTIEELDYLYDENANSIGMLLYHMAAVEFYYQIHTFEDREPTEEELERWLPGVELGNLGRQKIKNQPLEFYINTLQEVRDKTIATFQSLPNEWLFKTTPFWEDKPANNYFKWFHVFEDELSHRGQIRIIKKMQQAHSVK
;
A
#
# COMPACT_ATOMS: atom_id res chain seq x y z
N MET A 1 9.56 18.41 -2.30
CA MET A 1 10.37 17.56 -3.21
C MET A 1 11.86 17.59 -2.88
N GLU A 2 12.40 18.67 -2.28
CA GLU A 2 13.85 18.86 -2.10
C GLU A 2 14.56 17.77 -1.27
N ASN A 3 13.86 17.10 -0.34
CA ASN A 3 14.46 16.07 0.53
C ASN A 3 14.07 14.63 0.17
N LEU A 4 13.36 14.40 -0.94
CA LEU A 4 12.80 13.08 -1.27
C LEU A 4 13.87 11.98 -1.41
N PHE A 5 15.06 12.35 -1.88
CA PHE A 5 16.18 11.41 -2.08
C PHE A 5 17.10 11.29 -0.87
N LEU A 6 16.75 11.97 0.23
CA LEU A 6 17.48 11.90 1.49
C LEU A 6 16.69 11.02 2.45
N ILE A 7 17.30 9.92 2.90
CA ILE A 7 16.76 9.12 4.01
C ILE A 7 17.30 9.77 5.27
N ASP A 8 16.52 10.69 5.86
CA ASP A 8 16.97 11.54 6.95
C ASP A 8 15.84 11.78 7.97
N LYS A 9 16.14 12.56 9.00
CA LYS A 9 15.22 12.99 10.05
C LYS A 9 13.97 13.66 9.47
N ILE A 10 12.81 13.27 9.98
CA ILE A 10 11.52 13.92 9.73
C ILE A 10 11.03 14.50 11.06
N ASP A 11 10.61 15.76 11.04
CA ASP A 11 10.11 16.44 12.23
C ASP A 11 8.91 15.69 12.84
N GLY A 12 8.94 15.55 14.16
CA GLY A 12 7.92 14.81 14.92
C GLY A 12 8.08 13.29 14.95
N LEU A 13 9.03 12.71 14.20
CA LEU A 13 9.35 11.28 14.25
C LEU A 13 10.71 11.05 14.90
N SER A 14 10.91 9.88 15.52
CA SER A 14 12.24 9.44 15.93
C SER A 14 13.12 9.09 14.73
N ASP A 15 14.42 8.86 14.94
CA ASP A 15 15.37 8.66 13.84
C ASP A 15 15.05 7.42 12.99
N ASP A 16 14.70 6.30 13.61
CA ASP A 16 14.41 5.06 12.88
C ASP A 16 13.04 5.12 12.19
N PHE A 17 12.02 5.71 12.83
CA PHE A 17 10.76 5.99 12.15
C PHE A 17 10.92 6.97 10.99
N SER A 18 11.81 7.96 11.11
CA SER A 18 12.09 8.93 10.04
C SER A 18 12.70 8.25 8.81
N LYS A 19 13.64 7.34 9.00
CA LYS A 19 14.23 6.55 7.90
C LYS A 19 13.17 5.68 7.23
N LEU A 20 12.36 4.98 8.03
CA LEU A 20 11.27 4.14 7.53
C LEU A 20 10.27 4.97 6.70
N VAL A 21 9.77 6.06 7.26
CA VAL A 21 8.80 6.94 6.57
C VAL A 21 9.41 7.61 5.33
N SER A 22 10.70 7.96 5.34
CA SER A 22 11.38 8.46 4.14
C SER A 22 11.33 7.46 2.98
N MET A 23 11.57 6.17 3.25
CA MET A 23 11.46 5.10 2.24
C MET A 23 10.01 4.89 1.78
N MET A 24 9.05 4.88 2.71
CA MET A 24 7.61 4.78 2.40
C MET A 24 7.10 5.96 1.56
N ASN A 25 7.62 7.17 1.80
CA ASN A 25 7.28 8.37 1.04
C ASN A 25 7.77 8.28 -0.40
N TYR A 26 8.99 7.78 -0.62
CA TYR A 26 9.50 7.57 -1.96
C TYR A 26 8.71 6.50 -2.72
N ALA A 27 8.40 5.38 -2.07
CA ALA A 27 7.54 4.34 -2.63
C ALA A 27 6.20 4.96 -3.08
N ARG A 28 5.49 5.63 -2.18
CA ARG A 28 4.20 6.28 -2.46
C ARG A 28 4.26 7.27 -3.60
N LEU A 29 5.21 8.21 -3.57
CA LEU A 29 5.32 9.19 -4.64
C LEU A 29 5.53 8.53 -6.01
N SER A 30 6.40 7.53 -6.06
CA SER A 30 6.71 6.84 -7.31
C SER A 30 5.55 5.99 -7.84
N THR A 31 4.67 5.50 -6.95
CA THR A 31 3.40 4.86 -7.29
C THR A 31 2.42 5.87 -7.86
N LEU A 32 2.21 7.01 -7.17
CA LEU A 32 1.30 8.06 -7.63
C LEU A 32 1.70 8.62 -9.01
N ARG A 33 3.00 8.81 -9.26
CA ARG A 33 3.51 9.18 -10.59
C ARG A 33 3.22 8.12 -11.66
N ALA A 34 3.21 6.83 -11.29
CA ALA A 34 2.96 5.76 -12.24
C ALA A 34 1.49 5.74 -12.70
N VAL A 35 0.55 6.17 -11.86
CA VAL A 35 -0.89 6.14 -12.12
C VAL A 35 -1.49 7.51 -12.43
N GLN A 36 -0.66 8.54 -12.53
CA GLN A 36 -1.09 9.89 -12.84
C GLN A 36 -1.91 9.94 -14.14
N ASP A 37 -3.01 10.70 -14.11
CA ASP A 37 -3.92 10.98 -15.22
C ASP A 37 -4.65 9.76 -15.81
N LEU A 38 -4.61 8.59 -15.15
CA LEU A 38 -5.34 7.42 -15.61
C LEU A 38 -6.86 7.62 -15.52
N THR A 39 -7.58 7.24 -16.57
CA THR A 39 -9.04 7.22 -16.60
C THR A 39 -9.60 6.03 -15.83
N ILE A 40 -10.92 6.03 -15.54
CA ILE A 40 -11.60 4.88 -14.94
C ILE A 40 -11.42 3.62 -15.80
N GLU A 41 -11.49 3.76 -17.12
CA GLU A 41 -11.34 2.64 -18.06
C GLU A 41 -9.93 2.05 -18.01
N GLU A 42 -8.89 2.90 -17.88
CA GLU A 42 -7.51 2.46 -17.72
C GLU A 42 -7.26 1.86 -16.33
N LEU A 43 -7.94 2.35 -15.29
CA LEU A 43 -7.85 1.80 -13.94
C LEU A 43 -8.48 0.41 -13.84
N ASP A 44 -9.59 0.19 -14.54
CA ASP A 44 -10.37 -1.05 -14.53
C ASP A 44 -9.93 -2.06 -15.60
N TYR A 45 -9.01 -1.66 -16.49
CA TYR A 45 -8.50 -2.53 -17.54
C TYR A 45 -7.93 -3.84 -16.98
N LEU A 46 -8.36 -4.94 -17.59
CA LEU A 46 -7.87 -6.30 -17.34
C LEU A 46 -7.18 -6.84 -18.59
N TYR A 47 -5.95 -7.33 -18.43
CA TYR A 47 -5.23 -7.99 -19.52
C TYR A 47 -5.83 -9.35 -19.88
N ASP A 48 -6.24 -10.10 -18.85
CA ASP A 48 -6.96 -11.35 -18.95
C ASP A 48 -7.94 -11.49 -17.78
N GLU A 49 -8.81 -12.50 -17.82
CA GLU A 49 -9.86 -12.73 -16.81
C GLU A 49 -9.34 -12.99 -15.38
N ASN A 50 -8.09 -13.41 -15.25
CA ASN A 50 -7.43 -13.71 -13.97
C ASN A 50 -6.52 -12.57 -13.50
N ALA A 51 -6.27 -11.56 -14.33
CA ALA A 51 -5.41 -10.43 -14.00
C ALA A 51 -5.99 -9.54 -12.87
N ASN A 52 -5.12 -8.73 -12.28
CA ASN A 52 -5.49 -7.61 -11.42
C ASN A 52 -5.48 -6.32 -12.25
N SER A 53 -6.47 -5.45 -12.05
CA SER A 53 -6.49 -4.11 -12.65
C SER A 53 -5.60 -3.14 -11.85
N ILE A 54 -5.34 -1.95 -12.38
CA ILE A 54 -4.56 -0.94 -11.66
C ILE A 54 -5.34 -0.45 -10.43
N GLY A 55 -6.66 -0.25 -10.53
CA GLY A 55 -7.51 0.12 -9.39
C GLY A 55 -7.46 -0.92 -8.27
N MET A 56 -7.49 -2.21 -8.60
CA MET A 56 -7.32 -3.30 -7.64
C MET A 56 -5.98 -3.22 -6.90
N LEU A 57 -4.88 -2.99 -7.63
CA LEU A 57 -3.55 -2.91 -7.02
C LEU A 57 -3.38 -1.69 -6.12
N LEU A 58 -3.95 -0.54 -6.48
CA LEU A 58 -3.94 0.65 -5.62
C LEU A 58 -4.74 0.43 -4.32
N TYR A 59 -5.90 -0.21 -4.42
CA TYR A 59 -6.71 -0.52 -3.24
C TYR A 59 -6.06 -1.58 -2.36
N HIS A 60 -5.39 -2.59 -2.97
CA HIS A 60 -4.61 -3.60 -2.25
C HIS A 60 -3.52 -2.97 -1.37
N MET A 61 -2.74 -2.02 -1.92
CA MET A 61 -1.71 -1.31 -1.15
C MET A 61 -2.29 -0.64 0.11
N ALA A 62 -3.48 -0.03 0.00
CA ALA A 62 -4.16 0.57 1.15
C ALA A 62 -4.66 -0.49 2.15
N ALA A 63 -5.23 -1.59 1.65
CA ALA A 63 -5.71 -2.70 2.47
C ALA A 63 -4.58 -3.40 3.25
N VAL A 64 -3.43 -3.62 2.60
CA VAL A 64 -2.22 -4.15 3.25
C VAL A 64 -1.77 -3.21 4.35
N GLU A 65 -1.61 -1.92 4.06
CA GLU A 65 -1.19 -0.94 5.08
C GLU A 65 -2.16 -0.94 6.28
N PHE A 66 -3.48 -0.93 6.05
CA PHE A 66 -4.49 -1.07 7.09
C PHE A 66 -4.33 -2.36 7.91
N TYR A 67 -4.14 -3.51 7.26
CA TYR A 67 -4.02 -4.80 7.95
C TYR A 67 -2.81 -4.82 8.90
N TYR A 68 -1.69 -4.20 8.48
CA TYR A 68 -0.53 -4.02 9.34
C TYR A 68 -0.77 -3.05 10.49
N GLN A 69 -1.63 -2.03 10.33
CA GLN A 69 -2.04 -1.19 11.46
C GLN A 69 -2.75 -2.02 12.51
N ILE A 70 -3.74 -2.81 12.10
CA ILE A 70 -4.53 -3.63 13.02
C ILE A 70 -3.64 -4.65 13.76
N HIS A 71 -2.80 -5.37 13.03
CA HIS A 71 -1.98 -6.42 13.64
C HIS A 71 -0.79 -5.91 14.44
N THR A 72 -0.18 -4.78 14.05
CA THR A 72 1.03 -4.30 14.75
C THR A 72 0.74 -3.24 15.79
N PHE A 73 -0.25 -2.36 15.57
CA PHE A 73 -0.62 -1.33 16.53
C PHE A 73 -1.65 -1.83 17.54
N GLU A 74 -2.63 -2.61 17.09
CA GLU A 74 -3.80 -2.97 17.91
C GLU A 74 -3.74 -4.44 18.41
N ASP A 75 -2.84 -5.27 17.85
CA ASP A 75 -2.61 -6.68 18.24
C ASP A 75 -3.91 -7.50 18.26
N ARG A 76 -4.73 -7.33 17.22
CA ARG A 76 -6.02 -8.00 17.07
C ARG A 76 -6.29 -8.40 15.62
N GLU A 77 -7.35 -9.18 15.43
CA GLU A 77 -7.95 -9.44 14.13
C GLU A 77 -8.90 -8.30 13.69
N PRO A 78 -9.13 -8.11 12.38
CA PRO A 78 -10.13 -7.17 11.88
C PRO A 78 -11.55 -7.55 12.32
N THR A 79 -12.40 -6.54 12.50
CA THR A 79 -13.85 -6.73 12.73
C THR A 79 -14.56 -7.12 11.42
N GLU A 80 -15.82 -7.58 11.51
CA GLU A 80 -16.62 -7.88 10.32
C GLU A 80 -16.79 -6.66 9.40
N GLU A 81 -16.99 -5.47 9.96
CA GLU A 81 -17.08 -4.21 9.21
C GLU A 81 -15.77 -3.87 8.50
N GLU A 82 -14.64 -4.06 9.18
CA GLU A 82 -13.31 -3.84 8.59
C GLU A 82 -13.03 -4.86 7.48
N LEU A 83 -13.43 -6.13 7.66
CA LEU A 83 -13.33 -7.15 6.62
C LEU A 83 -14.20 -6.81 5.42
N GLU A 84 -15.44 -6.35 5.61
CA GLU A 84 -16.30 -5.95 4.50
C GLU A 84 -15.63 -4.87 3.62
N ARG A 85 -14.96 -3.90 4.25
CA ARG A 85 -14.23 -2.84 3.54
C ARG A 85 -12.94 -3.33 2.88
N TRP A 86 -12.11 -4.08 3.60
CA TRP A 86 -10.72 -4.31 3.20
C TRP A 86 -10.45 -5.68 2.58
N LEU A 87 -11.27 -6.69 2.86
CA LEU A 87 -11.08 -8.05 2.33
C LEU A 87 -10.96 -8.10 0.80
N PRO A 88 -11.74 -7.33 0.00
CA PRO A 88 -11.54 -7.31 -1.45
C PRO A 88 -10.15 -6.87 -1.89
N GLY A 89 -9.53 -5.95 -1.12
CA GLY A 89 -8.17 -5.50 -1.36
C GLY A 89 -7.14 -6.53 -0.90
N VAL A 90 -7.36 -7.19 0.23
CA VAL A 90 -6.46 -8.22 0.76
C VAL A 90 -6.43 -9.46 -0.14
N GLU A 91 -7.59 -9.99 -0.53
CA GLU A 91 -7.67 -11.24 -1.32
C GLU A 91 -7.41 -11.04 -2.82
N LEU A 92 -7.66 -9.83 -3.33
CA LEU A 92 -7.69 -9.57 -4.78
C LEU A 92 -8.59 -10.59 -5.50
N GLY A 93 -8.17 -11.07 -6.68
CA GLY A 93 -8.85 -12.13 -7.41
C GLY A 93 -10.31 -11.78 -7.77
N ASN A 94 -11.19 -12.79 -7.69
CA ASN A 94 -12.60 -12.63 -8.06
C ASN A 94 -13.32 -11.59 -7.19
N LEU A 95 -13.07 -11.60 -5.87
CA LEU A 95 -13.68 -10.65 -4.96
C LEU A 95 -13.24 -9.22 -5.28
N GLY A 96 -11.92 -9.01 -5.45
CA GLY A 96 -11.35 -7.73 -5.85
C GLY A 96 -11.92 -7.24 -7.18
N ARG A 97 -11.97 -8.08 -8.22
CA ARG A 97 -12.56 -7.72 -9.53
C ARG A 97 -14.04 -7.33 -9.44
N GLN A 98 -14.80 -7.95 -8.55
CA GLN A 98 -16.21 -7.65 -8.38
C GLN A 98 -16.46 -6.35 -7.62
N LYS A 99 -15.63 -6.04 -6.62
CA LYS A 99 -15.85 -4.96 -5.66
C LYS A 99 -15.03 -3.70 -5.95
N ILE A 100 -13.86 -3.84 -6.57
CA ILE A 100 -12.89 -2.76 -6.81
C ILE A 100 -12.90 -2.42 -8.30
N LYS A 101 -13.87 -1.60 -8.70
CA LYS A 101 -14.04 -1.11 -10.08
C LYS A 101 -14.93 0.12 -10.11
N ASN A 102 -14.94 0.83 -11.24
CA ASN A 102 -15.75 2.00 -11.53
C ASN A 102 -15.53 3.16 -10.55
N GLN A 103 -14.32 3.27 -10.01
CA GLN A 103 -13.93 4.36 -9.12
C GLN A 103 -12.91 5.28 -9.81
N PRO A 104 -13.02 6.61 -9.63
CA PRO A 104 -12.03 7.53 -10.16
C PRO A 104 -10.68 7.37 -9.45
N LEU A 105 -9.58 7.79 -10.09
CA LEU A 105 -8.24 7.75 -9.50
C LEU A 105 -8.19 8.39 -8.10
N GLU A 106 -8.90 9.51 -7.92
CA GLU A 106 -8.98 10.26 -6.67
C GLU A 106 -9.48 9.41 -5.49
N PHE A 107 -10.43 8.49 -5.71
CA PHE A 107 -10.90 7.58 -4.68
C PHE A 107 -9.75 6.74 -4.12
N TYR A 108 -8.93 6.16 -5.00
CA TYR A 108 -7.79 5.33 -4.60
C TYR A 108 -6.69 6.16 -3.93
N ILE A 109 -6.40 7.36 -4.43
CA ILE A 109 -5.41 8.26 -3.83
C ILE A 109 -5.84 8.68 -2.42
N ASN A 110 -7.10 9.05 -2.24
CA ASN A 110 -7.64 9.44 -0.94
C ASN A 110 -7.63 8.26 0.04
N THR A 111 -7.95 7.05 -0.43
CA THR A 111 -7.88 5.83 0.40
C THR A 111 -6.45 5.53 0.85
N LEU A 112 -5.47 5.64 -0.06
CA LEU A 112 -4.04 5.50 0.24
C LEU A 112 -3.54 6.56 1.23
N GLN A 113 -4.06 7.78 1.14
CA GLN A 113 -3.72 8.88 2.04
C GLN A 113 -4.33 8.67 3.44
N GLU A 114 -5.60 8.28 3.52
CA GLU A 114 -6.32 7.99 4.78
C GLU A 114 -5.54 6.99 5.64
N VAL A 115 -5.15 5.85 5.05
CA VAL A 115 -4.38 4.85 5.81
C VAL A 115 -2.99 5.37 6.17
N ARG A 116 -2.31 6.10 5.27
CA ARG A 116 -0.96 6.64 5.54
C ARG A 116 -0.96 7.66 6.69
N ASP A 117 -2.00 8.50 6.76
CA ASP A 117 -2.12 9.50 7.82
C ASP A 117 -2.27 8.83 9.19
N LYS A 118 -3.09 7.78 9.30
CA LYS A 118 -3.19 6.98 10.54
C LYS A 118 -1.85 6.32 10.89
N THR A 119 -1.12 5.77 9.91
CA THR A 119 0.21 5.18 10.11
C THR A 119 1.18 6.20 10.71
N ILE A 120 1.32 7.37 10.09
CA ILE A 120 2.26 8.40 10.53
C ILE A 120 1.88 8.94 11.90
N ALA A 121 0.60 9.24 12.13
CA ALA A 121 0.11 9.72 13.42
C ALA A 121 0.43 8.71 14.55
N THR A 122 0.29 7.41 14.26
CA THR A 122 0.62 6.36 15.24
C THR A 122 2.13 6.28 15.48
N PHE A 123 2.94 6.28 14.41
CA PHE A 123 4.41 6.27 14.52
C PHE A 123 4.97 7.44 15.36
N GLN A 124 4.35 8.62 15.30
CA GLN A 124 4.74 9.77 16.12
C GLN A 124 4.57 9.54 17.64
N SER A 125 3.67 8.65 18.03
CA SER A 125 3.38 8.33 19.43
C SER A 125 4.15 7.11 19.98
N LEU A 126 4.77 6.32 19.10
CA LEU A 126 5.42 5.07 19.48
C LEU A 126 6.88 5.28 19.91
N PRO A 127 7.36 4.54 20.92
CA PRO A 127 8.78 4.55 21.28
C PRO A 127 9.62 3.77 20.24
N ASN A 128 10.91 4.09 20.12
CA ASN A 128 11.82 3.44 19.16
C ASN A 128 11.88 1.92 19.32
N GLU A 129 11.89 1.46 20.57
CA GLU A 129 11.98 0.05 20.93
C GLU A 129 10.83 -0.77 20.33
N TRP A 130 9.69 -0.13 20.04
CA TRP A 130 8.55 -0.79 19.41
C TRP A 130 8.89 -1.36 18.02
N LEU A 131 9.74 -0.67 17.22
CA LEU A 131 10.17 -1.18 15.92
C LEU A 131 10.96 -2.49 16.05
N PHE A 132 11.64 -2.69 17.18
CA PHE A 132 12.49 -3.85 17.42
C PHE A 132 11.78 -4.98 18.18
N LYS A 133 10.49 -4.80 18.56
CA LYS A 133 9.68 -5.88 19.12
C LYS A 133 9.53 -7.01 18.10
N THR A 134 9.95 -8.20 18.49
CA THR A 134 9.87 -9.41 17.66
C THR A 134 8.65 -10.25 18.05
N THR A 135 7.93 -10.76 17.06
CA THR A 135 6.86 -11.76 17.23
C THR A 135 7.01 -12.86 16.18
N PRO A 136 6.37 -14.03 16.38
CA PRO A 136 6.12 -14.96 15.28
C PRO A 136 5.40 -14.25 14.14
N PHE A 137 5.72 -14.65 12.91
CA PHE A 137 5.18 -14.10 11.69
C PHE A 137 5.03 -15.23 10.66
N TRP A 138 5.37 -15.02 9.39
CA TRP A 138 5.27 -16.07 8.38
C TRP A 138 6.11 -17.30 8.70
N GLU A 139 5.52 -18.47 8.46
CA GLU A 139 6.13 -19.78 8.78
C GLU A 139 6.60 -19.88 10.24
N ASP A 140 5.92 -19.19 11.15
CA ASP A 140 6.27 -19.05 12.58
C ASP A 140 7.68 -18.50 12.84
N LYS A 141 8.30 -17.86 11.84
CA LYS A 141 9.62 -17.25 11.98
C LYS A 141 9.55 -15.91 12.70
N PRO A 142 10.59 -15.54 13.47
CA PRO A 142 10.63 -14.25 14.14
C PRO A 142 10.74 -13.11 13.13
N ALA A 143 9.88 -12.11 13.24
CA ALA A 143 10.01 -10.82 12.56
C ALA A 143 9.80 -9.69 13.55
N ASN A 144 10.60 -8.63 13.45
CA ASN A 144 10.34 -7.42 14.20
C ASN A 144 9.37 -6.49 13.45
N ASN A 145 8.80 -5.51 14.16
CA ASN A 145 7.89 -4.54 13.56
C ASN A 145 8.57 -3.72 12.46
N TYR A 146 9.89 -3.50 12.55
CA TYR A 146 10.66 -2.87 11.50
C TYR A 146 10.54 -3.63 10.17
N PHE A 147 10.79 -4.94 10.17
CA PHE A 147 10.66 -5.78 8.97
C PHE A 147 9.22 -5.77 8.43
N LYS A 148 8.23 -5.87 9.32
CA LYS A 148 6.81 -5.85 8.95
C LYS A 148 6.43 -4.57 8.20
N TRP A 149 6.85 -3.41 8.70
CA TRP A 149 6.58 -2.13 8.04
C TRP A 149 7.50 -1.84 6.84
N PHE A 150 8.69 -2.45 6.79
CA PHE A 150 9.48 -2.52 5.57
C PHE A 150 8.70 -3.26 4.47
N HIS A 151 8.11 -4.41 4.80
CA HIS A 151 7.38 -5.21 3.84
C HIS A 151 6.17 -4.47 3.26
N VAL A 152 5.45 -3.66 4.06
CA VAL A 152 4.34 -2.84 3.57
C VAL A 152 4.72 -2.00 2.34
N PHE A 153 5.87 -1.31 2.36
CA PHE A 153 6.28 -0.51 1.19
C PHE A 153 7.05 -1.31 0.15
N GLU A 154 7.70 -2.42 0.53
CA GLU A 154 8.31 -3.36 -0.41
C GLU A 154 7.24 -3.98 -1.33
N ASP A 155 6.11 -4.39 -0.76
CA ASP A 155 4.93 -4.87 -1.49
C ASP A 155 4.36 -3.80 -2.43
N GLU A 156 4.23 -2.55 -1.96
CA GLU A 156 3.84 -1.42 -2.81
C GLU A 156 4.82 -1.23 -4.00
N LEU A 157 6.13 -1.32 -3.77
CA LEU A 157 7.14 -1.24 -4.84
C LEU A 157 7.02 -2.38 -5.85
N SER A 158 6.72 -3.59 -5.38
CA SER A 158 6.48 -4.79 -6.19
C SER A 158 5.26 -4.61 -7.10
N HIS A 159 4.11 -4.24 -6.53
CA HIS A 159 2.88 -4.02 -7.28
C HIS A 159 2.93 -2.79 -8.20
N ARG A 160 3.67 -1.74 -7.84
CA ARG A 160 3.98 -0.64 -8.78
C ARG A 160 4.72 -1.15 -10.03
N GLY A 161 5.56 -2.18 -9.90
CA GLY A 161 6.16 -2.87 -11.05
C GLY A 161 5.10 -3.47 -11.97
N GLN A 162 4.10 -4.15 -11.39
CA GLN A 162 2.96 -4.71 -12.13
C GLN A 162 2.13 -3.62 -12.81
N ILE A 163 1.80 -2.53 -12.11
CA ILE A 163 1.09 -1.36 -12.67
C ILE A 163 1.80 -0.85 -13.93
N ARG A 164 3.13 -0.70 -13.89
CA ARG A 164 3.91 -0.22 -15.04
C ARG A 164 3.85 -1.16 -16.24
N ILE A 165 3.75 -2.47 -16.00
CA ILE A 165 3.58 -3.47 -17.06
C ILE A 165 2.16 -3.39 -17.65
N ILE A 166 1.13 -3.30 -16.80
CA ILE A 166 -0.27 -3.17 -17.24
C ILE A 166 -0.45 -1.93 -18.13
N LYS A 167 0.12 -0.78 -17.75
CA LYS A 167 0.09 0.43 -18.58
C LYS A 167 0.70 0.23 -19.97
N LYS A 168 1.80 -0.52 -20.07
CA LYS A 168 2.41 -0.84 -21.38
C LYS A 168 1.53 -1.77 -22.20
N MET A 169 0.85 -2.72 -21.55
CA MET A 169 -0.09 -3.63 -22.22
C MET A 169 -1.31 -2.87 -22.76
N GLN A 170 -1.86 -1.92 -21.98
CA GLN A 170 -2.95 -1.03 -22.42
C GLN A 170 -2.56 -0.31 -23.71
N GLN A 171 -1.41 0.38 -23.72
CA GLN A 171 -0.92 1.09 -24.89
C GLN A 171 -0.76 0.18 -26.11
N ALA A 172 -0.24 -1.04 -25.93
CA ALA A 172 -0.10 -2.00 -27.03
C ALA A 172 -1.46 -2.48 -27.58
N HIS A 173 -2.49 -2.57 -26.74
CA HIS A 173 -3.84 -2.94 -27.17
C HIS A 173 -4.62 -1.78 -27.80
N SER A 174 -4.39 -0.54 -27.37
CA SER A 174 -4.94 0.66 -27.99
C SER A 174 -4.36 0.98 -29.37
N VAL A 175 -3.27 0.31 -29.78
CA VAL A 175 -2.59 0.48 -31.08
C VAL A 175 -3.09 -0.55 -32.14
N LYS A 176 -4.27 -1.14 -31.93
CA LYS A 176 -4.96 -1.97 -32.93
C LYS A 176 -6.21 -1.27 -33.46
#